data_AF-A0A0G1AEM0-F1
#
_entry.id   AF-A0A0G1AEM0-F1
#
_cell.length_a   1.000
_cell.length_b   1.000
_cell.length_c   1.000
_cell.angle_alpha   90.00
_cell.angle_beta   90.00
_cell.angle_gamma   90.00
#
_symmetry.space_group_name_H-M   'P 1'
#
loop_
_entity.id
_entity.type
_entity.pdbx_description
1 polymer ?
#
loop_
_entity_poly.entity_id
_entity_poly.type
_entity_poly.pdbx_seq_one_letter_code
_entity_poly.pdbx_strand_id
1 'polypeptide(L)'
;MLKSVIASLLIFLTASSQTQSFSDKDKEPPLKILRAETQIFINDFCEFNNTCDLKWARLTVKNWEINIGGEPSYGTTMTLEYETSSVKDLENYGFVQFIRGCVFDSAKSKTGIIEKHYAYAKKQFGGIKTFLFTNWTVDSIDKDPFFVGDPKLGRTYFYRWNQVGGSTDLKTEKYYGEQEPTYPRVYVKDIPGSAFFVDDIAKNTSLEFKICLYRANDIPTETVENNIDFAVPIFCFSWTSSHIYNHNKNIFETKIGIDPFCEKCPNTP
;
A
#
# COMPACT_ATOMS: atom_id res chain seq x y z
N MET A 1 -38.62 3.43 76.43
CA MET A 1 -38.74 3.23 74.96
C MET A 1 -37.35 3.36 74.37
N LEU A 2 -36.92 2.33 73.66
CA LEU A 2 -35.58 2.12 73.12
C LEU A 2 -35.65 2.23 71.59
N LYS A 3 -34.51 2.55 70.96
CA LYS A 3 -34.20 2.54 69.50
C LYS A 3 -34.48 3.89 68.80
N SER A 4 -33.67 4.40 67.88
CA SER A 4 -32.54 3.81 67.16
C SER A 4 -31.60 4.90 66.65
N VAL A 5 -30.31 4.59 66.65
CA VAL A 5 -29.22 5.32 66.00
C VAL A 5 -29.29 5.09 64.49
N ILE A 6 -29.15 6.13 63.67
CA ILE A 6 -28.66 6.02 62.28
C ILE A 6 -27.64 7.14 62.08
N ALA A 7 -26.36 6.75 62.12
CA ALA A 7 -25.25 7.58 61.67
C ALA A 7 -25.11 7.39 60.16
N SER A 8 -25.47 8.40 59.37
CA SER A 8 -25.17 8.43 57.94
C SER A 8 -23.74 8.92 57.75
N LEU A 9 -22.84 7.98 57.47
CA LEU A 9 -21.46 8.22 57.07
C LEU A 9 -21.44 8.66 55.60
N LEU A 10 -21.38 9.96 55.34
CA LEU A 10 -21.14 10.52 54.00
C LEU A 10 -19.63 10.52 53.73
N ILE A 11 -19.16 9.48 53.03
CA ILE A 11 -17.81 9.45 52.46
C ILE A 11 -17.84 10.28 51.18
N PHE A 12 -17.29 11.49 51.23
CA PHE A 12 -16.93 12.23 50.02
C PHE A 12 -15.73 11.54 49.38
N LEU A 13 -15.98 10.69 48.38
CA LEU A 13 -14.97 10.26 47.41
C LEU A 13 -14.67 11.47 46.50
N THR A 14 -13.64 12.22 46.85
CA THR A 14 -13.03 13.16 45.90
C THR A 14 -12.30 12.33 44.85
N ALA A 15 -12.94 12.15 43.69
CA ALA A 15 -12.25 11.66 42.50
C ALA A 15 -11.24 12.73 42.09
N SER A 16 -9.98 12.56 42.49
CA SER A 16 -8.86 13.30 41.93
C SER A 16 -8.72 12.85 40.48
N SER A 17 -9.24 13.66 39.56
CA SER A 17 -8.91 13.55 38.14
C SER A 17 -7.42 13.88 37.98
N GLN A 18 -6.56 12.87 38.13
CA GLN A 18 -5.21 12.93 37.62
C GLN A 18 -5.31 12.93 36.09
N THR A 19 -5.36 14.12 35.51
CA THR A 19 -4.99 14.32 34.11
C THR A 19 -3.53 13.90 33.96
N GLN A 20 -3.30 12.66 33.55
CA GLN A 20 -2.01 12.25 33.01
C GLN A 20 -1.72 13.17 31.83
N SER A 21 -0.80 14.11 32.01
CA SER A 21 -0.22 14.84 30.90
C SER A 21 0.60 13.83 30.11
N PHE A 22 0.10 13.43 28.95
CA PHE A 22 0.89 12.69 27.95
C PHE A 22 2.14 13.52 27.64
N SER A 23 3.29 12.88 27.81
CA SER A 23 4.60 13.47 27.60
C SER A 23 4.76 13.79 26.11
N ASP A 24 5.50 14.85 25.75
CA ASP A 24 5.88 15.12 24.35
C ASP A 24 6.63 13.95 23.66
N LYS A 25 7.03 12.92 24.44
CA LYS A 25 7.57 11.64 23.94
C LYS A 25 6.53 10.72 23.29
N ASP A 26 5.23 11.01 23.42
CA ASP A 26 4.14 10.21 22.86
C ASP A 26 3.63 10.75 21.51
N LYS A 27 4.27 11.81 20.96
CA LYS A 27 3.94 12.29 19.62
C LYS A 27 4.57 11.36 18.60
N GLU A 28 3.73 10.72 17.79
CA GLU A 28 4.19 9.95 16.64
C GLU A 28 5.17 10.78 15.79
N PRO A 29 6.31 10.21 15.40
CA PRO A 29 7.29 10.91 14.59
C PRO A 29 6.62 11.38 13.31
N PRO A 30 6.77 12.67 12.92
CA PRO A 30 6.07 13.20 11.77
C PRO A 30 6.56 12.51 10.50
N LEU A 31 5.62 11.97 9.72
CA LEU A 31 5.90 11.46 8.39
C LEU A 31 6.23 12.64 7.46
N LYS A 32 7.42 12.59 6.85
CA LYS A 32 7.92 13.61 5.92
C LYS A 32 7.76 13.12 4.49
N ILE A 33 7.03 13.87 3.66
CA ILE A 33 6.94 13.59 2.21
C ILE A 33 8.21 14.09 1.53
N LEU A 34 8.93 13.19 0.87
CA LEU A 34 10.16 13.49 0.13
C LEU A 34 9.88 13.84 -1.33
N ARG A 35 8.96 13.11 -1.96
CA ARG A 35 8.53 13.30 -3.35
C ARG A 35 7.08 12.90 -3.49
N ALA A 36 6.34 13.64 -4.31
CA ALA A 36 5.00 13.26 -4.76
C ALA A 36 4.93 13.35 -6.28
N GLU A 37 4.30 12.37 -6.91
CA GLU A 37 4.07 12.32 -8.35
C GLU A 37 2.63 11.91 -8.62
N THR A 38 2.05 12.49 -9.67
CA THR A 38 0.68 12.21 -10.09
C THR A 38 0.63 11.91 -11.58
N GLN A 39 -0.03 10.81 -11.95
CA GLN A 39 -0.34 10.45 -13.33
C GLN A 39 -1.87 10.43 -13.49
N ILE A 40 -2.38 10.97 -14.60
CA ILE A 40 -3.83 11.08 -14.84
C ILE A 40 -4.13 10.49 -16.22
N PHE A 41 -5.14 9.62 -16.26
CA PHE A 41 -5.78 9.13 -17.47
C PHE A 41 -7.17 9.76 -17.58
N ILE A 42 -7.47 10.38 -18.72
CA ILE A 42 -8.80 10.88 -19.08
C ILE A 42 -9.35 10.00 -20.21
N ASN A 43 -10.59 9.56 -20.07
CA ASN A 43 -11.20 8.60 -21.00
C ASN A 43 -11.90 9.29 -22.19
N ASP A 44 -11.16 10.08 -22.96
CA ASP A 44 -11.73 10.86 -24.08
C ASP A 44 -12.19 10.00 -25.25
N PHE A 45 -11.70 8.76 -25.38
CA PHE A 45 -12.01 7.83 -26.48
C PHE A 45 -12.88 6.67 -26.01
N CYS A 46 -13.81 6.94 -25.10
CA CYS A 46 -14.60 5.94 -24.40
C CYS A 46 -15.47 5.07 -25.32
N GLU A 47 -15.89 5.60 -26.48
CA GLU A 47 -16.75 4.90 -27.44
C GLU A 47 -16.07 3.67 -28.04
N PHE A 48 -14.75 3.76 -28.28
CA PHE A 48 -13.97 2.67 -28.90
C PHE A 48 -13.99 1.39 -28.07
N ASN A 49 -13.96 1.55 -26.74
CA ASN A 49 -13.97 0.44 -25.80
C ASN A 49 -15.28 0.34 -25.02
N ASN A 50 -16.34 1.07 -25.39
CA ASN A 50 -17.65 1.15 -24.71
C ASN A 50 -17.58 1.47 -23.20
N THR A 51 -16.64 2.32 -22.78
CA THR A 51 -16.35 2.67 -21.38
C THR A 51 -16.81 4.07 -20.99
N CYS A 52 -17.87 4.60 -21.61
CA CYS A 52 -18.25 6.02 -21.45
C CYS A 52 -18.84 6.38 -20.08
N ASP A 53 -19.10 5.38 -19.25
CA ASP A 53 -19.38 5.53 -17.82
C ASP A 53 -18.12 5.73 -16.97
N LEU A 54 -16.90 5.48 -17.48
CA LEU A 54 -15.64 5.86 -16.84
C LEU A 54 -15.18 7.22 -17.33
N LYS A 55 -14.93 8.16 -16.40
CA LYS A 55 -14.44 9.50 -16.73
C LYS A 55 -12.92 9.57 -16.74
N TRP A 56 -12.29 9.17 -15.64
CA TRP A 56 -10.85 9.30 -15.46
C TRP A 56 -10.33 8.35 -14.38
N ALA A 57 -9.02 8.11 -14.40
CA ALA A 57 -8.28 7.45 -13.33
C ALA A 57 -7.02 8.25 -12.98
N ARG A 58 -6.59 8.22 -11.71
CA ARG A 58 -5.44 8.97 -11.23
C ARG A 58 -4.62 8.13 -10.26
N LEU A 59 -3.33 8.02 -10.55
CA LEU A 59 -2.33 7.45 -9.66
C LEU A 59 -1.58 8.59 -8.96
N THR A 60 -1.50 8.56 -7.64
CA THR A 60 -0.62 9.42 -6.84
C THR A 60 0.36 8.57 -6.07
N VAL A 61 1.66 8.84 -6.24
CA VAL A 61 2.75 8.12 -5.58
C VAL A 61 3.50 9.09 -4.68
N LYS A 62 3.69 8.73 -3.41
CA LYS A 62 4.41 9.55 -2.43
C LYS A 62 5.54 8.74 -1.82
N ASN A 63 6.78 9.21 -2.00
CA ASN A 63 7.91 8.73 -1.21
C ASN A 63 7.97 9.51 0.09
N TRP A 64 8.19 8.79 1.18
CA TRP A 64 8.19 9.36 2.52
C TRP A 64 9.36 8.84 3.36
N GLU A 65 9.64 9.58 4.41
CA GLU A 65 10.59 9.27 5.46
C GLU A 65 9.86 9.39 6.81
N ILE A 66 10.08 8.44 7.70
CA ILE A 66 9.64 8.50 9.09
C ILE A 66 10.78 8.05 9.99
N ASN A 67 11.02 8.78 11.08
CA ASN A 67 12.07 8.45 12.04
C ASN A 67 11.52 7.52 13.12
N ILE A 68 12.01 6.29 13.20
CA ILE A 68 11.60 5.30 14.21
C ILE A 68 12.81 4.99 15.08
N GLY A 69 12.72 5.29 16.38
CA GLY A 69 13.82 5.03 17.31
C GLY A 69 15.08 5.87 17.04
N GLY A 70 14.95 7.00 16.33
CA GLY A 70 16.07 7.85 15.92
C GLY A 70 16.64 7.52 14.55
N GLU A 71 16.21 6.42 13.92
CA GLU A 71 16.69 5.98 12.62
C GLU A 71 15.63 6.23 11.51
N PRO A 72 16.04 6.69 10.33
CA PRO A 72 15.11 6.94 9.24
C PRO A 72 14.67 5.64 8.56
N SER A 73 13.36 5.54 8.32
CA SER A 73 12.70 4.50 7.53
C SER A 73 12.06 5.15 6.30
N TYR A 74 12.39 4.62 5.13
CA TYR A 74 11.96 5.15 3.84
C TYR A 74 10.91 4.26 3.22
N GLY A 75 9.86 4.84 2.67
CA GLY A 75 8.80 4.08 2.05
C GLY A 75 8.14 4.80 0.90
N THR A 76 7.22 4.09 0.28
CA THR A 76 6.39 4.60 -0.82
C THR A 76 4.95 4.25 -0.53
N THR A 77 4.06 5.23 -0.67
CA THR A 77 2.62 5.00 -0.67
C THR A 77 2.07 5.30 -2.05
N MET A 78 1.27 4.39 -2.56
CA MET A 78 0.49 4.58 -3.77
C MET A 78 -0.98 4.78 -3.40
N THR A 79 -1.63 5.75 -4.01
CA THR A 79 -3.09 5.89 -4.05
C THR A 79 -3.53 5.88 -5.50
N LEU A 80 -4.43 4.98 -5.86
CA LEU A 80 -5.02 4.91 -7.19
C LEU A 80 -6.53 5.09 -7.08
N GLU A 81 -7.08 6.00 -7.85
CA GLU A 81 -8.50 6.34 -7.80
C GLU A 81 -9.09 6.46 -9.20
N TYR A 82 -10.39 6.27 -9.32
CA TYR A 82 -11.12 6.53 -10.56
C TYR A 82 -12.51 7.09 -10.27
N GLU A 83 -13.05 7.80 -11.26
CA GLU A 83 -14.40 8.35 -11.21
C GLU A 83 -15.23 7.87 -12.39
N THR A 84 -16.50 7.55 -12.11
CA THR A 84 -17.50 7.14 -13.08
C THR A 84 -18.63 8.16 -13.22
N SER A 85 -19.57 7.90 -14.12
CA SER A 85 -20.76 8.71 -14.36
C SER A 85 -21.77 8.59 -13.23
N SER A 86 -21.93 7.40 -12.65
CA SER A 86 -22.78 7.16 -11.47
C SER A 86 -22.14 6.17 -10.49
N VAL A 87 -22.63 6.16 -9.24
CA VAL A 87 -22.14 5.25 -8.19
C VAL A 87 -22.31 3.79 -8.62
N LYS A 88 -23.39 3.48 -9.33
CA LYS A 88 -23.67 2.13 -9.83
C LYS A 88 -22.64 1.63 -10.83
N ASP A 89 -21.98 2.55 -11.54
CA ASP A 89 -20.98 2.20 -12.56
C ASP A 89 -19.61 1.88 -11.94
N LEU A 90 -19.41 2.12 -10.64
CA LEU A 90 -18.13 1.88 -9.96
C LEU A 90 -17.71 0.40 -10.06
N GLU A 91 -18.67 -0.52 -9.96
CA GLU A 91 -18.40 -1.96 -10.02
C GLU A 91 -18.11 -2.48 -11.43
N ASN A 92 -18.32 -1.65 -12.47
CA ASN A 92 -17.97 -2.02 -13.85
C ASN A 92 -16.46 -2.05 -14.08
N TYR A 93 -15.66 -1.59 -13.10
CA TYR A 93 -14.22 -1.38 -13.24
C TYR A 93 -13.43 -1.99 -12.09
N GLY A 94 -12.20 -2.41 -12.39
CA GLY A 94 -11.30 -3.00 -11.42
C GLY A 94 -9.84 -2.78 -11.77
N PHE A 95 -8.97 -2.89 -10.77
CA PHE A 95 -7.53 -2.81 -10.98
C PHE A 95 -6.90 -4.19 -10.87
N VAL A 96 -5.84 -4.42 -11.65
CA VAL A 96 -4.90 -5.53 -11.44
C VAL A 96 -3.50 -4.95 -11.34
N GLN A 97 -2.78 -5.32 -10.29
CA GLN A 97 -1.40 -4.92 -10.08
C GLN A 97 -0.46 -6.02 -10.57
N PHE A 98 0.64 -5.59 -11.19
CA PHE A 98 1.76 -6.41 -11.59
C PHE A 98 3.02 -5.89 -10.91
N ILE A 99 3.92 -6.80 -10.55
CA ILE A 99 5.14 -6.50 -9.80
C ILE A 99 6.35 -7.17 -10.45
N ARG A 100 7.50 -6.50 -10.36
CA ARG A 100 8.84 -7.08 -10.54
C ARG A 100 9.85 -6.45 -9.57
N GLY A 101 11.00 -7.09 -9.42
CA GLY A 101 12.08 -6.67 -8.51
C GLY A 101 12.12 -7.47 -7.22
N CYS A 102 12.79 -6.95 -6.19
CA CYS A 102 12.97 -7.65 -4.93
C CYS A 102 13.13 -6.75 -3.70
N VAL A 103 12.95 -7.37 -2.54
CA VAL A 103 13.35 -6.80 -1.24
C VAL A 103 14.50 -7.65 -0.71
N PHE A 104 15.60 -7.00 -0.34
CA PHE A 104 16.84 -7.68 0.04
C PHE A 104 17.60 -6.90 1.11
N ASP A 105 18.40 -7.61 1.87
CA ASP A 105 19.32 -7.00 2.83
C ASP A 105 20.69 -6.78 2.19
N SER A 106 21.42 -5.80 2.71
CA SER A 106 22.85 -5.65 2.40
C SER A 106 23.65 -5.18 3.60
N ALA A 107 24.90 -5.64 3.68
CA ALA A 107 25.85 -5.28 4.72
C ALA A 107 27.24 -5.06 4.12
N LYS A 108 28.04 -4.19 4.73
CA LYS A 108 29.45 -3.99 4.37
C LYS A 108 30.33 -4.85 5.26
N SER A 109 31.01 -5.83 4.67
CA SER A 109 31.91 -6.71 5.40
C SER A 109 33.16 -5.95 5.89
N LYS A 110 33.93 -6.58 6.79
CA LYS A 110 35.19 -6.02 7.30
C LYS A 110 36.24 -5.74 6.21
N THR A 111 36.16 -6.43 5.07
CA THR A 111 37.04 -6.22 3.91
C THR A 111 36.53 -5.12 2.98
N GLY A 112 35.40 -4.49 3.31
CA GLY A 112 34.77 -3.43 2.52
C GLY A 112 33.90 -3.92 1.38
N ILE A 113 33.71 -5.24 1.25
CA ILE A 113 32.84 -5.85 0.23
C ILE A 113 31.38 -5.69 0.67
N ILE A 114 30.49 -5.32 -0.26
CA ILE A 114 29.05 -5.26 -0.01
C ILE A 114 28.45 -6.63 -0.30
N GLU A 115 27.94 -7.26 0.75
CA GLU A 115 27.21 -8.52 0.68
C GLU A 115 25.71 -8.24 0.59
N LYS A 116 24.99 -9.04 -0.20
CA LYS A 116 23.54 -8.92 -0.40
C LYS A 116 22.87 -10.28 -0.25
N HIS A 117 21.72 -10.33 0.41
CA HIS A 117 20.98 -11.57 0.63
C HIS A 117 19.46 -11.37 0.54
N TYR A 118 18.77 -12.38 0.00
CA TYR A 118 17.31 -12.41 0.02
C TYR A 118 16.84 -12.84 1.41
N ALA A 119 16.34 -11.91 2.21
CA ALA A 119 15.89 -12.16 3.59
C ALA A 119 14.36 -12.13 3.75
N TYR A 120 13.63 -11.72 2.71
CA TYR A 120 12.20 -11.42 2.80
C TYR A 120 11.36 -12.40 2.01
N ALA A 121 10.17 -12.68 2.54
CA ALA A 121 9.16 -13.48 1.88
C ALA A 121 7.86 -12.68 1.72
N LYS A 122 7.09 -13.02 0.70
CA LYS A 122 5.78 -12.42 0.40
C LYS A 122 4.78 -13.53 0.15
N LYS A 123 3.55 -13.33 0.62
CA LYS A 123 2.42 -14.17 0.24
C LYS A 123 2.03 -13.90 -1.21
N GLN A 124 1.85 -14.95 -1.99
CA GLN A 124 1.61 -14.89 -3.42
C GLN A 124 0.79 -16.12 -3.84
N PHE A 125 -0.38 -15.92 -4.45
CA PHE A 125 -1.24 -17.00 -4.98
C PHE A 125 -1.42 -18.20 -4.01
N GLY A 126 -1.74 -17.92 -2.74
CA GLY A 126 -1.97 -18.91 -1.69
C GLY A 126 -0.70 -19.52 -1.08
N GLY A 127 0.48 -19.17 -1.59
CA GLY A 127 1.78 -19.63 -1.08
C GLY A 127 2.60 -18.51 -0.42
N ILE A 128 3.73 -18.88 0.17
CA ILE A 128 4.77 -17.95 0.63
C ILE A 128 6.01 -18.25 -0.21
N LYS A 129 6.57 -17.22 -0.85
CA LYS A 129 7.83 -17.32 -1.60
C LYS A 129 8.76 -16.16 -1.26
N THR A 130 10.03 -16.28 -1.61
CA THR A 130 10.99 -15.18 -1.52
C THR A 130 10.44 -13.94 -2.23
N PHE A 131 10.63 -12.76 -1.64
CA PHE A 131 10.18 -11.50 -2.21
C PHE A 131 11.11 -11.08 -3.36
N LEU A 132 11.04 -11.85 -4.44
CA LEU A 132 11.83 -11.73 -5.66
C LEU A 132 10.96 -12.13 -6.85
N PHE A 133 10.93 -11.23 -7.83
CA PHE A 133 10.15 -11.36 -9.06
C PHE A 133 11.01 -10.85 -10.22
N THR A 134 11.76 -11.75 -10.86
CA THR A 134 12.69 -11.38 -11.95
C THR A 134 11.96 -10.91 -13.21
N ASN A 135 10.76 -11.43 -13.44
CA ASN A 135 9.85 -11.03 -14.50
C ASN A 135 8.60 -10.36 -13.93
N TRP A 136 7.87 -9.64 -14.78
CA TRP A 136 6.53 -9.16 -14.45
C TRP A 136 5.62 -10.35 -14.10
N THR A 137 4.96 -10.26 -12.95
CA THR A 137 3.96 -11.22 -12.49
C THR A 137 2.75 -10.46 -11.99
N VAL A 138 1.58 -11.10 -11.97
CA VAL A 138 0.43 -10.59 -11.22
C VAL A 138 0.80 -10.48 -9.74
N ASP A 139 0.49 -9.35 -9.09
CA ASP A 139 0.68 -9.14 -7.65
C ASP A 139 -0.63 -9.42 -6.92
N SER A 140 -0.83 -10.67 -6.50
CA SER A 140 -2.00 -11.08 -5.72
C SER A 140 -1.63 -12.11 -4.66
N ILE A 141 -2.28 -11.99 -3.50
CA ILE A 141 -2.18 -12.96 -2.42
C ILE A 141 -3.00 -14.21 -2.76
N ASP A 142 -4.10 -14.04 -3.49
CA ASP A 142 -5.12 -15.01 -3.84
C ASP A 142 -4.96 -15.46 -5.30
N LYS A 143 -5.83 -16.38 -5.75
CA LYS A 143 -5.96 -16.66 -7.18
C LYS A 143 -6.72 -15.58 -7.94
N ASP A 144 -7.53 -14.77 -7.25
CA ASP A 144 -8.23 -13.64 -7.86
C ASP A 144 -7.21 -12.50 -8.06
N PRO A 145 -6.93 -12.06 -9.30
CA PRO A 145 -6.01 -10.97 -9.58
C PRO A 145 -6.61 -9.58 -9.29
N PHE A 146 -7.89 -9.49 -8.92
CA PHE A 146 -8.55 -8.23 -8.60
C PHE A 146 -7.86 -7.57 -7.40
N PHE A 147 -7.22 -6.43 -7.65
CA PHE A 147 -6.38 -5.75 -6.67
C PHE A 147 -7.23 -5.32 -5.46
N VAL A 148 -6.74 -5.65 -4.26
CA VAL A 148 -7.45 -5.49 -2.97
C VAL A 148 -8.85 -6.11 -2.93
N GLY A 149 -9.17 -7.03 -3.85
CA GLY A 149 -10.42 -7.79 -3.82
C GLY A 149 -10.42 -8.85 -2.72
N ASP A 150 -11.62 -9.28 -2.33
CA ASP A 150 -11.80 -10.39 -1.39
C ASP A 150 -12.82 -11.40 -1.95
N PRO A 151 -12.46 -12.68 -2.06
CA PRO A 151 -13.34 -13.69 -2.65
C PRO A 151 -14.59 -13.99 -1.80
N LYS A 152 -14.60 -13.62 -0.51
CA LYS A 152 -15.72 -13.85 0.41
C LYS A 152 -16.61 -12.62 0.55
N LEU A 153 -16.02 -11.43 0.60
CA LEU A 153 -16.73 -10.17 0.84
C LEU A 153 -17.12 -9.45 -0.46
N GLY A 154 -16.47 -9.78 -1.58
CA GLY A 154 -16.67 -9.15 -2.87
C GLY A 154 -15.45 -8.36 -3.34
N ARG A 155 -15.28 -8.28 -4.66
CA ARG A 155 -14.10 -7.69 -5.32
C ARG A 155 -13.90 -6.20 -5.02
N THR A 156 -14.98 -5.45 -4.84
CA THR A 156 -14.94 -4.01 -4.54
C THR A 156 -15.01 -3.71 -3.04
N TYR A 157 -15.14 -4.71 -2.16
CA TYR A 157 -15.43 -4.48 -0.74
C TYR A 157 -14.41 -3.53 -0.08
N PHE A 158 -13.11 -3.75 -0.30
CA PHE A 158 -12.03 -2.96 0.29
C PHE A 158 -11.64 -1.71 -0.50
N TYR A 159 -12.38 -1.39 -1.56
CA TYR A 159 -12.25 -0.07 -2.17
C TYR A 159 -12.72 0.97 -1.17
N ARG A 160 -12.09 2.15 -1.22
CA ARG A 160 -12.34 3.23 -0.28
C ARG A 160 -12.99 4.40 -0.97
N TRP A 161 -13.75 5.16 -0.21
CA TRP A 161 -14.22 6.47 -0.58
C TRP A 161 -14.19 7.36 0.66
N ASN A 162 -14.33 8.68 0.47
CA ASN A 162 -14.22 9.62 1.58
C ASN A 162 -15.48 10.48 1.69
N GLN A 163 -15.97 10.75 2.89
CA GLN A 163 -17.14 11.62 3.06
C GLN A 163 -16.89 13.05 2.54
N VAL A 164 -15.63 13.48 2.54
CA VAL A 164 -15.21 14.75 1.93
C VAL A 164 -14.71 14.45 0.51
N GLY A 165 -15.40 14.97 -0.49
CA GLY A 165 -15.06 14.78 -1.90
C GLY A 165 -13.60 15.15 -2.20
N GLY A 166 -12.86 14.24 -2.85
CA GLY A 166 -11.46 14.45 -3.21
C GLY A 166 -10.45 14.32 -2.07
N SER A 167 -10.89 13.97 -0.86
CA SER A 167 -10.01 13.66 0.26
C SER A 167 -9.63 12.18 0.31
N THR A 168 -8.49 11.88 0.92
CA THR A 168 -8.07 10.52 1.30
C THR A 168 -7.75 10.43 2.80
N ASP A 169 -8.29 11.35 3.59
CA ASP A 169 -8.12 11.41 5.05
C ASP A 169 -8.75 10.18 5.72
N LEU A 170 -7.95 9.49 6.54
CA LEU A 170 -8.35 8.29 7.23
C LEU A 170 -9.54 8.50 8.18
N LYS A 171 -9.73 9.71 8.72
CA LYS A 171 -10.82 10.00 9.67
C LYS A 171 -12.21 9.97 9.03
N THR A 172 -12.28 10.28 7.74
CA THR A 172 -13.53 10.38 6.97
C THR A 172 -13.60 9.31 5.86
N GLU A 173 -12.64 8.39 5.85
CA GLU A 173 -12.58 7.24 4.94
C GLU A 173 -13.64 6.20 5.31
N LYS A 174 -14.21 5.55 4.29
CA LYS A 174 -15.15 4.45 4.39
C LYS A 174 -14.77 3.37 3.39
N TYR A 175 -15.04 2.11 3.74
CA TYR A 175 -14.97 1.01 2.79
C TYR A 175 -16.28 0.91 1.99
N TYR A 176 -16.16 0.63 0.71
CA TYR A 176 -17.28 0.48 -0.22
C TYR A 176 -18.27 -0.58 0.26
N GLY A 177 -17.76 -1.73 0.72
CA GLY A 177 -18.60 -2.82 1.21
C GLY A 177 -19.28 -2.58 2.56
N GLU A 178 -18.82 -1.59 3.32
CA GLU A 178 -19.46 -1.18 4.58
C GLU A 178 -20.52 -0.10 4.37
N GLN A 179 -20.29 0.80 3.42
CA GLN A 179 -21.18 1.90 3.10
C GLN A 179 -21.02 2.29 1.63
N GLU A 180 -22.14 2.37 0.91
CA GLU A 180 -22.14 2.81 -0.48
C GLU A 180 -21.65 4.28 -0.61
N PRO A 181 -20.78 4.60 -1.59
CA PRO A 181 -20.33 5.96 -1.86
C PRO A 181 -21.48 6.93 -2.17
N THR A 182 -21.38 8.17 -1.70
CA THR A 182 -22.35 9.22 -2.04
C THR A 182 -22.06 9.95 -3.36
N TYR A 183 -20.92 9.66 -3.98
CA TYR A 183 -20.48 10.19 -5.26
C TYR A 183 -19.66 9.12 -6.01
N PRO A 184 -19.58 9.19 -7.35
CA PRO A 184 -19.12 8.08 -8.18
C PRO A 184 -17.58 7.99 -8.25
N ARG A 185 -16.91 7.93 -7.11
CA ARG A 185 -15.44 7.85 -7.04
C ARG A 185 -15.00 6.95 -5.89
N VAL A 186 -14.01 6.13 -6.18
CA VAL A 186 -13.35 5.24 -5.22
C VAL A 186 -11.86 5.26 -5.41
N TYR A 187 -11.14 4.81 -4.40
CA TYR A 187 -9.69 4.67 -4.42
C TYR A 187 -9.21 3.43 -3.67
N VAL A 188 -8.00 3.00 -4.03
CA VAL A 188 -7.23 1.95 -3.37
C VAL A 188 -5.89 2.53 -2.93
N LYS A 189 -5.27 1.91 -1.93
CA LYS A 189 -3.97 2.31 -1.37
C LYS A 189 -3.04 1.10 -1.32
N ASP A 190 -1.76 1.32 -1.60
CA ASP A 190 -0.70 0.31 -1.42
C ASP A 190 0.52 0.89 -0.70
N ILE A 191 1.15 0.07 0.13
CA ILE A 191 2.40 0.34 0.83
C ILE A 191 3.21 -0.98 0.80
N PRO A 192 4.09 -1.17 -0.20
CA PRO A 192 4.77 -2.45 -0.41
C PRO A 192 5.84 -2.77 0.64
N GLY A 193 6.11 -1.82 1.54
CA GLY A 193 7.04 -1.94 2.66
C GLY A 193 7.92 -0.70 2.81
N SER A 194 8.81 -0.75 3.79
CA SER A 194 9.86 0.25 4.00
C SER A 194 11.26 -0.34 3.93
N ALA A 195 12.22 0.53 3.61
CA ALA A 195 13.65 0.33 3.66
C ALA A 195 14.24 1.09 4.86
N PHE A 196 15.22 0.50 5.54
CA PHE A 196 15.83 1.09 6.73
C PHE A 196 17.21 0.47 6.97
N PHE A 197 18.02 1.11 7.80
CA PHE A 197 19.36 0.63 8.18
C PHE A 197 19.40 0.47 9.70
N VAL A 198 19.77 -0.71 10.17
CA VAL A 198 19.87 -1.05 11.60
C VAL A 198 20.95 -2.10 11.80
N ASP A 199 21.73 -1.98 12.88
CA ASP A 199 22.78 -2.94 13.25
C ASP A 199 23.70 -3.33 12.07
N ASP A 200 24.17 -2.33 11.32
CA ASP A 200 25.02 -2.47 10.12
C ASP A 200 24.40 -3.23 8.93
N ILE A 201 23.09 -3.49 8.98
CA ILE A 201 22.33 -4.16 7.93
C ILE A 201 21.28 -3.19 7.36
N ALA A 202 21.32 -3.01 6.04
CA ALA A 202 20.31 -2.26 5.31
C ALA A 202 19.25 -3.19 4.73
N LYS A 203 17.98 -2.99 5.08
CA LYS A 203 16.85 -3.49 4.29
C LYS A 203 16.62 -2.56 3.11
N ASN A 204 16.61 -3.11 1.90
CA ASN A 204 16.48 -2.39 0.65
C ASN A 204 15.19 -2.79 -0.07
N THR A 205 14.53 -1.83 -0.69
CA THR A 205 13.42 -2.10 -1.62
C THR A 205 13.84 -1.72 -3.03
N SER A 206 13.62 -2.63 -3.97
CA SER A 206 13.84 -2.38 -5.40
C SER A 206 12.71 -3.01 -6.18
N LEU A 207 11.57 -2.32 -6.18
CA LEU A 207 10.32 -2.82 -6.74
C LEU A 207 9.80 -1.87 -7.82
N GLU A 208 9.35 -2.46 -8.91
CA GLU A 208 8.59 -1.78 -9.94
C GLU A 208 7.20 -2.40 -10.04
N PHE A 209 6.23 -1.53 -10.27
CA PHE A 209 4.84 -1.87 -10.33
C PHE A 209 4.23 -1.33 -11.61
N LYS A 210 3.33 -2.11 -12.17
CA LYS A 210 2.39 -1.67 -13.20
C LYS A 210 1.00 -1.98 -12.66
N ILE A 211 0.13 -0.99 -12.58
CA ILE A 211 -1.26 -1.21 -12.16
C ILE A 211 -2.19 -0.76 -13.28
N CYS A 212 -3.04 -1.68 -13.71
CA CYS A 212 -3.85 -1.53 -14.90
C CYS A 212 -5.34 -1.53 -14.54
N LEU A 213 -6.08 -0.63 -15.18
CA LEU A 213 -7.53 -0.51 -15.09
C LEU A 213 -8.17 -1.38 -16.17
N TYR A 214 -9.14 -2.19 -15.79
CA TYR A 214 -9.92 -3.05 -16.68
C TYR A 214 -11.40 -2.85 -16.43
N ARG A 215 -12.23 -3.32 -17.37
CA ARG A 215 -13.61 -3.67 -17.03
C ARG A 215 -13.57 -4.85 -16.05
N ALA A 216 -14.38 -4.80 -15.00
CA ALA A 216 -14.40 -5.83 -13.96
C ALA A 216 -14.71 -7.23 -14.52
N ASN A 217 -15.57 -7.31 -15.54
CA ASN A 217 -15.94 -8.58 -16.20
C ASN A 217 -14.80 -9.19 -17.04
N ASP A 218 -13.79 -8.41 -17.41
CA ASP A 218 -12.62 -8.90 -18.16
C ASP A 218 -11.54 -9.46 -17.20
N ILE A 219 -11.67 -9.20 -15.90
CA ILE A 219 -10.76 -9.70 -14.87
C ILE A 219 -11.23 -11.10 -14.44
N PRO A 220 -10.47 -12.18 -14.69
CA PRO A 220 -10.88 -13.54 -14.33
C PRO A 220 -10.96 -13.70 -12.82
N THR A 221 -11.87 -14.53 -12.31
CA THR A 221 -12.02 -14.83 -10.86
C THR A 221 -10.93 -15.72 -10.29
N GLU A 222 -10.23 -16.43 -11.16
CA GLU A 222 -9.02 -17.17 -10.83
C GLU A 222 -8.01 -17.06 -11.97
N THR A 223 -6.74 -16.90 -11.63
CA THR A 223 -5.63 -16.91 -12.58
C THR A 223 -4.39 -17.55 -11.97
N VAL A 224 -3.27 -17.47 -12.69
CA VAL A 224 -1.93 -17.87 -12.22
C VAL A 224 -0.97 -16.68 -12.30
N GLU A 225 0.13 -16.77 -11.55
CA GLU A 225 1.06 -15.64 -11.37
C GLU A 225 1.63 -15.08 -12.69
N ASN A 226 1.91 -15.94 -13.66
CA ASN A 226 2.51 -15.57 -14.94
C ASN A 226 1.48 -15.22 -16.04
N ASN A 227 0.18 -15.32 -15.76
CA ASN A 227 -0.85 -14.95 -16.72
C ASN A 227 -1.06 -13.43 -16.71
N ILE A 228 -0.13 -12.70 -17.32
CA ILE A 228 -0.12 -11.24 -17.34
C ILE A 228 -0.92 -10.63 -18.50
N ASP A 229 -1.33 -11.45 -19.47
CA ASP A 229 -2.02 -11.04 -20.70
C ASP A 229 -3.46 -11.60 -20.77
N PHE A 230 -4.14 -11.73 -19.63
CA PHE A 230 -5.50 -12.31 -19.57
C PHE A 230 -6.56 -11.43 -20.27
N ALA A 231 -6.31 -10.12 -20.41
CA ALA A 231 -7.18 -9.16 -21.07
C ALA A 231 -6.39 -7.92 -21.52
N VAL A 232 -6.98 -7.12 -22.41
CA VAL A 232 -6.45 -5.80 -22.79
C VAL A 232 -6.89 -4.76 -21.78
N PRO A 233 -5.98 -4.04 -21.11
CA PRO A 233 -6.34 -3.00 -20.16
C PRO A 233 -6.90 -1.75 -20.85
N ILE A 234 -7.75 -1.03 -20.14
CA ILE A 234 -8.20 0.32 -20.54
C ILE A 234 -7.00 1.28 -20.47
N PHE A 235 -6.26 1.24 -19.37
CA PHE A 235 -5.07 2.04 -19.15
C PHE A 235 -4.16 1.40 -18.09
N CYS A 236 -2.86 1.65 -18.16
CA CYS A 236 -1.90 1.20 -17.15
C CYS A 236 -1.04 2.35 -16.64
N PHE A 237 -0.90 2.43 -15.32
CA PHE A 237 0.04 3.31 -14.67
C PHE A 237 1.30 2.54 -14.26
N SER A 238 2.43 3.24 -14.24
CA SER A 238 3.70 2.68 -13.76
C SER A 238 4.17 3.42 -12.52
N TRP A 239 4.68 2.70 -11.53
CA TRP A 239 5.27 3.30 -10.34
C TRP A 239 6.34 2.41 -9.71
N THR A 240 7.11 2.97 -8.78
CA THR A 240 8.27 2.30 -8.19
C THR A 240 8.34 2.54 -6.70
N SER A 241 8.77 1.52 -5.95
CA SER A 241 9.30 1.69 -4.60
C SER A 241 10.77 1.25 -4.60
N SER A 242 11.67 2.24 -4.71
CA SER A 242 13.12 2.01 -4.76
C SER A 242 13.84 2.86 -3.72
N HIS A 243 14.36 2.20 -2.71
CA HIS A 243 15.18 2.78 -1.64
C HIS A 243 16.35 1.82 -1.36
N ILE A 244 17.52 2.16 -1.91
CA ILE A 244 18.73 1.32 -1.86
C ILE A 244 19.79 2.03 -1.01
N TYR A 245 20.27 1.38 0.03
CA TYR A 245 21.30 1.92 0.90
C TYR A 245 22.68 1.89 0.22
N ASN A 246 23.34 3.05 0.20
CA ASN A 246 24.69 3.21 -0.27
C ASN A 246 25.66 3.17 0.92
N HIS A 247 26.22 2.00 1.21
CA HIS A 247 27.18 1.75 2.31
C HIS A 247 28.49 2.57 2.25
N ASN A 248 28.78 3.25 1.14
CA ASN A 248 29.94 4.15 1.04
C ASN A 248 29.60 5.58 1.41
N LYS A 249 28.34 5.98 1.20
CA LYS A 249 27.83 7.33 1.49
C LYS A 249 26.97 7.40 2.75
N ASN A 250 26.57 6.25 3.29
CA ASN A 250 25.65 6.10 4.42
C ASN A 250 24.30 6.81 4.20
N ILE A 251 23.75 6.70 2.99
CA ILE A 251 22.45 7.28 2.63
C ILE A 251 21.63 6.30 1.79
N PHE A 252 20.30 6.43 1.83
CA PHE A 252 19.42 5.78 0.87
C PHE A 252 19.36 6.56 -0.43
N GLU A 253 19.47 5.85 -1.56
CA GLU A 253 19.36 6.38 -2.91
C GLU A 253 18.15 5.74 -3.60
N THR A 254 17.40 6.55 -4.34
CA THR A 254 16.39 6.04 -5.28
C THR A 254 17.05 5.73 -6.61
N LYS A 255 16.82 4.54 -7.16
CA LYS A 255 17.30 4.15 -8.49
C LYS A 255 16.14 4.09 -9.47
N ILE A 256 16.44 4.38 -10.74
CA ILE A 256 15.57 4.04 -11.87
C ILE A 256 15.91 2.61 -12.28
N GLY A 257 14.90 1.77 -12.51
CA GLY A 257 15.12 0.35 -12.75
C GLY A 257 15.15 -0.46 -11.44
N ILE A 258 15.08 -1.79 -11.59
CA ILE A 258 15.37 -2.72 -10.50
C ILE A 258 16.89 -2.85 -10.30
N ASP A 259 17.32 -3.08 -9.06
CA ASP A 259 18.72 -3.32 -8.74
C ASP A 259 19.18 -4.62 -9.43
N PRO A 260 20.40 -4.69 -9.99
CA PRO A 260 20.90 -5.88 -10.68
C PRO A 260 20.91 -7.15 -9.80
N PHE A 261 20.89 -7.00 -8.48
CA PHE A 261 20.71 -8.13 -7.57
C PHE A 261 19.31 -8.78 -7.69
N CYS A 262 18.29 -8.01 -8.05
CA CYS A 262 16.92 -8.48 -8.24
C CYS A 262 16.66 -9.10 -9.63
N GLU A 263 17.62 -9.03 -10.56
CA GLU A 263 17.50 -9.66 -11.89
C GLU A 263 17.89 -11.13 -11.88
N LYS A 264 18.55 -11.60 -10.81
CA LYS A 264 19.08 -12.95 -10.71
C LYS A 264 18.09 -13.84 -9.98
N CYS A 265 17.79 -15.02 -10.53
CA CYS A 265 17.20 -16.08 -9.73
C CYS A 265 18.27 -16.53 -8.71
N PRO A 266 17.92 -16.71 -7.42
CA PRO A 266 18.80 -17.44 -6.50
C PRO A 266 19.05 -18.78 -7.16
N ASN A 267 20.33 -19.12 -7.36
CA ASN A 267 20.71 -20.39 -7.96
C ASN A 267 19.90 -21.49 -7.27
N THR A 268 19.07 -22.17 -8.06
CA THR A 268 18.49 -23.44 -7.63
C THR A 268 19.68 -24.33 -7.31
N PRO A 269 19.78 -24.91 -6.10
CA PRO A 269 20.89 -25.76 -5.73
C PRO A 269 21.12 -26.90 -6.74
#